data_AF-A0A0F8ZYM1-F1
#
_entry.id   AF-A0A0F8ZYM1-F1
#
_cell.length_a   1.000
_cell.length_b   1.000
_cell.length_c   1.000
_cell.angle_alpha   90.00
_cell.angle_beta   90.00
_cell.angle_gamma   90.00
#
_symmetry.space_group_name_H-M   'P 1'
#
loop_
_entity.id
_entity.type
_entity.pdbx_description
1 polymer ?
#
loop_
_entity_poly.entity_id
_entity_poly.type
_entity_poly.pdbx_seq_one_letter_code
_entity_poly.pdbx_strand_id
1 'polypeptide(L)'
;MSYVVKYDILPSKMINNVLEPDQARIDQLEKLQKFFTKLEISILGEGIRNPIVITALSKDDITTRYGGSRLMIAQKHNMDIPCIIADFDNVFPEAKIIKEEEIPSYYENPPTHFQLRAAKLYIHGCETIHLKNKTPEKQIEKQPKSMKKVKNKYL
;
A
#
# COMPACT_ATOMS: atom_id res chain seq x y z
N MET A 1 5.11 20.60 -21.04
CA MET A 1 4.69 20.98 -19.68
C MET A 1 5.67 20.35 -18.70
N SER A 2 6.26 21.16 -17.82
CA SER A 2 7.06 20.69 -16.67
C SER A 2 6.13 20.44 -15.49
N TYR A 3 6.45 19.47 -14.64
CA TYR A 3 5.73 19.21 -13.38
C TYR A 3 6.73 19.17 -12.24
N VAL A 4 6.24 19.29 -11.01
CA VAL A 4 7.01 19.11 -9.79
C VAL A 4 6.58 17.81 -9.13
N VAL A 5 7.55 17.00 -8.68
CA VAL A 5 7.24 15.81 -7.90
C VAL A 5 7.06 16.20 -6.44
N LYS A 6 5.94 15.80 -5.85
CA LYS A 6 5.61 16.07 -4.45
C LYS A 6 5.23 14.79 -3.72
N TYR A 7 5.24 14.85 -2.40
CA TYR A 7 4.72 13.83 -1.51
C TYR A 7 3.73 14.45 -0.53
N ASP A 8 2.59 13.78 -0.35
CA ASP A 8 1.62 14.13 0.67
C ASP A 8 0.73 12.93 1.03
N ILE A 9 0.00 13.06 2.14
CA ILE A 9 -1.07 12.13 2.54
C ILE A 9 -2.41 12.81 2.22
N LEU A 10 -3.13 12.27 1.24
CA LEU A 10 -4.34 12.92 0.70
C LEU A 10 -5.60 12.12 1.05
N PRO A 11 -6.76 12.78 1.23
CA PRO A 11 -8.04 12.11 1.30
C PRO A 11 -8.31 11.32 0.01
N SER A 12 -8.54 10.00 0.15
CA SER A 12 -8.68 9.10 -1.02
C SER A 12 -9.84 9.45 -1.96
N LYS A 13 -10.87 10.14 -1.45
CA LYS A 13 -12.01 10.62 -2.23
C LYS A 13 -11.70 11.76 -3.20
N MET A 14 -10.57 12.44 -3.03
CA MET A 14 -10.15 13.51 -3.94
C MET A 14 -9.56 12.97 -5.26
N ILE A 15 -9.22 11.68 -5.30
CA ILE A 15 -8.45 11.08 -6.39
C ILE A 15 -9.38 10.22 -7.24
N ASN A 16 -9.40 10.48 -8.55
CA ASN A 16 -10.13 9.65 -9.50
C ASN A 16 -9.35 8.34 -9.76
N ASN A 17 -10.00 7.21 -9.48
CA ASN A 17 -9.40 5.88 -9.67
C ASN A 17 -9.62 5.38 -11.11
N VAL A 18 -8.91 5.96 -12.06
CA VAL A 18 -8.92 5.53 -13.47
C VAL A 18 -8.30 4.14 -13.71
N LEU A 19 -7.76 3.52 -12.67
CA LEU A 19 -7.18 2.18 -12.67
C LEU A 19 -8.03 1.18 -11.88
N GLU A 20 -9.28 1.53 -11.57
CA GLU A 20 -10.20 0.60 -10.93
C GLU A 20 -10.40 -0.61 -11.85
N PRO A 21 -10.05 -1.82 -11.38
CA PRO A 21 -10.23 -3.03 -12.18
C PRO A 21 -11.72 -3.31 -12.35
N ASP A 22 -12.12 -3.80 -13.52
CA ASP A 22 -13.49 -4.26 -13.74
C ASP A 22 -13.87 -5.39 -12.77
N GLN A 23 -15.18 -5.55 -12.54
CA GLN A 23 -15.69 -6.53 -11.57
C GLN A 23 -15.26 -7.96 -11.91
N ALA A 24 -15.15 -8.32 -13.19
CA ALA A 24 -14.75 -9.67 -13.60
C ALA A 24 -13.29 -9.96 -13.20
N ARG A 25 -12.40 -8.98 -13.35
CA ARG A 25 -11.01 -9.06 -12.89
C ARG A 25 -10.94 -9.12 -11.36
N ILE A 26 -11.78 -8.35 -10.66
CA ILE A 26 -11.88 -8.42 -9.19
C ILE A 26 -12.24 -9.84 -8.75
N ASP A 27 -13.31 -10.38 -9.31
CA ASP A 27 -13.82 -11.72 -8.98
C ASP A 27 -12.78 -12.80 -9.30
N GLN A 28 -12.08 -12.68 -10.42
CA GLN A 28 -11.02 -13.62 -10.81
C GLN A 28 -9.86 -13.61 -9.81
N LEU A 29 -9.32 -12.42 -9.47
CA LEU A 29 -8.21 -12.29 -8.53
C LEU A 29 -8.62 -12.68 -7.11
N GLU A 30 -9.86 -12.41 -6.72
CA GLU A 30 -10.39 -12.83 -5.42
C GLU A 30 -10.55 -14.35 -5.36
N LYS A 31 -11.07 -14.99 -6.42
CA LYS A 31 -11.21 -16.44 -6.49
C LYS A 31 -9.87 -17.17 -6.46
N LEU A 32 -8.89 -16.69 -7.23
CA LEU A 32 -7.61 -17.39 -7.39
C LEU A 32 -6.69 -17.25 -6.18
N GLN A 33 -6.66 -16.08 -5.54
CA GLN A 33 -5.60 -15.74 -4.59
C GLN A 33 -6.07 -14.91 -3.39
N LYS A 34 -7.39 -14.66 -3.26
CA LYS A 34 -7.96 -13.80 -2.22
C LYS A 34 -7.31 -12.42 -2.19
N PHE A 35 -6.99 -11.88 -3.37
CA PHE A 35 -6.15 -10.69 -3.49
C PHE A 35 -6.72 -9.49 -2.75
N PHE A 36 -7.99 -9.16 -3.01
CA PHE A 36 -8.61 -7.98 -2.45
C PHE A 36 -8.92 -8.17 -0.97
N THR A 37 -9.37 -9.37 -0.56
CA THR A 37 -9.53 -9.71 0.86
C THR A 37 -8.22 -9.55 1.64
N LYS A 38 -7.12 -10.11 1.15
CA LYS A 38 -5.81 -10.01 1.83
C LYS A 38 -5.27 -8.57 1.83
N LEU A 39 -5.46 -7.85 0.74
CA LEU A 39 -5.07 -6.44 0.64
C LEU A 39 -5.86 -5.60 1.65
N GLU A 40 -7.17 -5.79 1.72
CA GLU A 40 -8.06 -5.10 2.66
C GLU A 40 -7.69 -5.39 4.11
N ILE A 41 -7.49 -6.66 4.48
CA ILE A 41 -7.04 -7.05 5.82
C ILE A 41 -5.70 -6.38 6.17
N SER A 42 -4.73 -6.38 5.25
CA SER A 42 -3.42 -5.77 5.48
C SER A 42 -3.52 -4.25 5.64
N ILE A 43 -4.32 -3.56 4.81
CA ILE A 43 -4.51 -2.11 4.93
C ILE A 43 -5.21 -1.73 6.23
N LEU A 44 -6.25 -2.47 6.63
CA LEU A 44 -6.97 -2.20 7.88
C LEU A 44 -6.15 -2.54 9.13
N GLY A 45 -5.27 -3.54 9.05
CA GLY A 45 -4.43 -3.96 10.17
C GLY A 45 -3.10 -3.20 10.31
N GLU A 46 -2.47 -2.84 9.18
CA GLU A 46 -1.10 -2.30 9.14
C GLU A 46 -1.03 -0.88 8.56
N GLY A 47 -2.13 -0.37 8.00
CA GLY A 47 -2.13 0.87 7.22
C GLY A 47 -1.60 0.70 5.81
N ILE A 48 -1.53 1.81 5.07
CA ILE A 48 -1.05 1.83 3.69
C ILE A 48 0.47 2.03 3.70
N ARG A 49 1.20 0.93 3.53
CA ARG A 49 2.67 0.86 3.66
C ARG A 49 3.46 1.44 2.49
N ASN A 50 2.82 1.55 1.33
CA ASN A 50 3.44 2.03 0.11
C ASN A 50 2.57 3.12 -0.51
N PRO A 51 3.14 4.24 -0.99
CA PRO A 51 2.37 5.27 -1.65
C PRO A 51 1.77 4.80 -2.97
N ILE A 52 0.65 5.41 -3.34
CA ILE A 52 0.17 5.39 -4.73
C ILE A 52 0.86 6.48 -5.52
N VAL A 53 0.77 6.44 -6.85
CA VAL A 53 1.25 7.54 -7.67
C VAL A 53 0.13 8.13 -8.47
N ILE A 54 0.05 9.45 -8.45
CA ILE A 54 -1.02 10.22 -9.08
C ILE A 54 -0.44 11.30 -10.01
N THR A 55 -1.26 11.71 -10.96
CA THR A 55 -1.05 12.90 -11.78
C THR A 55 -2.09 13.93 -11.37
N ALA A 56 -1.67 15.17 -11.12
CA ALA A 56 -2.55 16.30 -10.89
C ALA A 56 -2.37 17.30 -12.04
N LEU A 57 -3.30 17.29 -12.99
CA LEU A 57 -3.30 18.20 -14.15
C LEU A 57 -4.04 19.51 -13.83
N SER A 58 -5.04 19.44 -12.97
CA SER A 58 -5.78 20.58 -12.41
C SER A 58 -6.46 20.14 -11.10
N LYS A 59 -7.17 21.07 -10.43
CA LYS A 59 -7.97 20.73 -9.24
C LYS A 59 -9.08 19.71 -9.51
N ASP A 60 -9.56 19.63 -10.75
CA ASP A 60 -10.64 18.74 -11.18
C ASP A 60 -10.11 17.46 -11.87
N ASP A 61 -8.80 17.38 -12.14
CA ASP A 61 -8.15 16.25 -12.81
C ASP A 61 -6.97 15.73 -12.00
N ILE A 62 -7.31 14.91 -11.00
CA ILE A 62 -6.38 14.19 -10.13
C ILE A 62 -6.61 12.70 -10.35
N THR A 63 -5.69 12.04 -11.05
CA THR A 63 -5.88 10.65 -11.53
C THR A 63 -4.77 9.72 -11.09
N THR A 64 -5.14 8.47 -10.81
CA THR A 64 -4.20 7.43 -10.37
C THR A 64 -3.40 6.87 -11.54
N ARG A 65 -2.08 6.75 -11.36
CA ARG A 65 -1.15 6.11 -12.32
C ARG A 65 -0.56 4.81 -11.81
N TYR A 66 -0.55 4.60 -10.49
CA TYR A 66 -0.11 3.37 -9.88
C TYR A 66 -0.81 3.13 -8.54
N GLY A 67 -1.12 1.87 -8.23
CA GLY A 67 -1.71 1.50 -6.95
C GLY A 67 -3.24 1.63 -6.87
N GLY A 68 -3.95 1.56 -8.00
CA GLY A 68 -5.42 1.65 -8.07
C GLY A 68 -6.16 0.70 -7.12
N SER A 69 -5.66 -0.52 -6.90
CA SER A 69 -6.26 -1.45 -5.92
C SER A 69 -6.14 -0.95 -4.48
N ARG A 70 -5.04 -0.27 -4.10
CA ARG A 70 -4.89 0.34 -2.77
C ARG A 70 -5.81 1.53 -2.62
N LEU A 71 -5.92 2.35 -3.68
CA LEU A 71 -6.85 3.48 -3.69
C LEU A 71 -8.30 3.01 -3.53
N MET A 72 -8.70 1.95 -4.25
CA MET A 72 -10.04 1.37 -4.16
C MET A 72 -10.40 0.98 -2.71
N ILE A 73 -9.49 0.31 -1.99
CA ILE A 73 -9.71 -0.03 -0.58
C ILE A 73 -9.73 1.22 0.30
N ALA A 74 -8.83 2.18 0.09
CA ALA A 74 -8.83 3.43 0.84
C ALA A 74 -10.13 4.22 0.67
N GLN A 75 -10.69 4.24 -0.54
CA GLN A 75 -11.97 4.90 -0.86
C GLN A 75 -13.14 4.19 -0.19
N LYS A 76 -13.17 2.84 -0.24
CA LYS A 76 -14.16 2.01 0.45
C LYS A 76 -14.25 2.32 1.95
N HIS A 77 -13.11 2.60 2.59
CA HIS A 77 -13.01 2.85 4.03
C HIS A 77 -12.84 4.33 4.42
N ASN A 78 -12.94 5.26 3.47
CA ASN A 78 -12.77 6.70 3.72
C ASN A 78 -11.43 7.02 4.44
N MET A 79 -10.34 6.37 4.01
CA MET A 79 -9.00 6.56 4.56
C MET A 79 -8.22 7.57 3.74
N ASP A 80 -7.29 8.28 4.38
CA ASP A 80 -6.26 9.03 3.69
C ASP A 80 -5.19 8.07 3.14
N ILE A 81 -4.51 8.48 2.06
CA ILE A 81 -3.57 7.65 1.33
C ILE A 81 -2.28 8.39 1.00
N PRO A 82 -1.09 7.83 1.30
CA PRO A 82 0.17 8.42 0.91
C PRO A 82 0.33 8.42 -0.62
N CYS A 83 0.75 9.55 -1.16
CA CYS A 83 0.81 9.80 -2.59
C CYS A 83 2.18 10.35 -3.00
N ILE A 84 2.75 9.80 -4.06
CA ILE A 84 3.72 10.50 -4.90
C ILE A 84 2.91 11.24 -5.98
N ILE A 85 3.13 12.54 -6.11
CA ILE A 85 2.29 13.43 -6.90
C ILE A 85 3.14 14.02 -8.03
N ALA A 86 2.75 13.78 -9.28
CA ALA A 86 3.23 14.57 -10.41
C ALA A 86 2.29 15.77 -10.58
N ASP A 87 2.69 16.94 -10.05
CA ASP A 87 1.87 18.14 -9.97
C ASP A 87 2.23 19.14 -11.10
N PHE A 88 1.30 19.32 -12.05
CA PHE A 88 1.51 20.14 -13.25
C PHE A 88 1.03 21.59 -13.09
N ASP A 89 0.10 21.84 -12.16
CA ASP A 89 -0.58 23.15 -12.01
C ASP A 89 -0.50 23.68 -10.57
N ASN A 90 0.47 23.18 -9.79
CA ASN A 90 0.63 23.50 -8.38
C ASN A 90 -0.69 23.29 -7.59
N VAL A 91 -1.40 22.20 -7.91
CA VAL A 91 -2.69 21.83 -7.30
C VAL A 91 -2.54 21.65 -5.79
N PHE A 92 -1.38 21.18 -5.35
CA PHE A 92 -1.05 20.94 -3.94
C PHE A 92 0.11 21.85 -3.48
N PRO A 93 -0.12 23.15 -3.23
CA PRO A 93 0.95 24.09 -2.90
C PRO A 93 1.69 23.76 -1.60
N GLU A 94 1.00 23.15 -0.64
CA GLU A 94 1.54 22.78 0.67
C GLU A 94 2.25 21.41 0.69
N ALA A 95 2.10 20.62 -0.37
CA ALA A 95 2.70 19.29 -0.43
C ALA A 95 4.23 19.37 -0.54
N LYS A 96 4.92 18.44 0.12
CA LYS A 96 6.38 18.42 0.19
C LYS A 96 6.97 18.16 -1.20
N ILE A 97 7.75 19.10 -1.72
CA ILE A 97 8.54 18.87 -2.95
C ILE A 97 9.63 17.83 -2.65
N ILE A 98 9.72 16.82 -3.50
CA ILE A 98 10.73 15.75 -3.38
C ILE A 98 11.46 15.58 -4.71
N LYS A 99 12.70 15.10 -4.63
CA LYS A 99 13.47 14.71 -5.81
C LYS A 99 13.23 13.25 -6.17
N GLU A 100 13.54 12.87 -7.40
CA GLU A 100 13.33 11.50 -7.89
C GLU A 100 14.10 10.46 -7.07
N GLU A 101 15.33 10.79 -6.67
CA GLU A 101 16.18 9.93 -5.84
C GLU A 101 15.62 9.67 -4.44
N GLU A 102 14.73 10.53 -3.94
CA GLU A 102 14.10 10.36 -2.63
C GLU A 102 12.89 9.41 -2.68
N ILE A 103 12.31 9.19 -3.86
CA ILE A 103 11.05 8.44 -4.02
C ILE A 103 11.12 7.04 -3.40
N PRO A 104 12.19 6.23 -3.60
CA PRO A 104 12.29 4.91 -2.99
C PRO A 104 12.17 4.90 -1.46
N SER A 105 12.60 5.99 -0.78
CA SER A 105 12.54 6.09 0.69
C SER A 105 11.12 6.19 1.26
N TYR A 106 10.14 6.52 0.42
CA TYR A 106 8.73 6.59 0.81
C TYR A 106 8.01 5.25 0.67
N TYR A 107 8.64 4.23 0.09
CA TYR A 107 8.09 2.88 0.02
C TYR A 107 8.68 2.04 1.15
N GLU A 108 7.84 1.50 2.03
CA GLU A 108 8.29 0.45 2.96
C GLU A 108 8.77 -0.78 2.20
N ASN A 109 8.13 -1.07 1.05
CA ASN A 109 8.52 -2.15 0.16
C ASN A 109 8.69 -1.60 -1.25
N PRO A 110 9.91 -1.14 -1.60
CA PRO A 110 10.16 -0.42 -2.84
C PRO A 110 9.89 -1.31 -4.06
N PRO A 111 9.39 -0.73 -5.15
CA PRO A 111 9.25 -1.44 -6.41
C PRO A 111 10.63 -1.88 -6.92
N THR A 112 10.70 -3.03 -7.58
CA THR A 112 11.96 -3.49 -8.20
C THR A 112 12.41 -2.59 -9.34
N HIS A 113 11.48 -1.86 -9.95
CA HIS A 113 11.76 -0.92 -11.02
C HIS A 113 10.94 0.35 -10.82
N PHE A 114 11.63 1.48 -10.81
CA PHE A 114 11.04 2.81 -10.78
C PHE A 114 11.73 3.65 -11.85
N GLN A 115 10.96 4.15 -12.82
CA GLN A 115 11.49 5.08 -13.82
C GLN A 115 10.49 6.20 -14.11
N LEU A 116 10.89 7.43 -13.81
CA LEU A 116 10.21 8.63 -14.26
C LEU A 116 10.73 9.00 -15.67
N ARG A 117 9.85 9.14 -16.66
CA ARG A 117 10.21 9.62 -18.00
C ARG A 117 9.20 10.66 -18.47
N ALA A 118 9.57 11.93 -18.51
CA ALA A 118 8.84 13.00 -19.22
C ALA A 118 7.30 12.84 -19.22
N ALA A 119 6.69 12.79 -18.02
CA ALA A 119 5.25 12.59 -17.75
C ALA A 119 4.71 11.13 -17.79
N LYS A 120 5.57 10.13 -17.91
CA LYS A 120 5.24 8.71 -17.76
C LYS A 120 6.01 8.13 -16.60
N LEU A 121 5.27 7.57 -15.66
CA LEU A 121 5.83 6.81 -14.57
C LEU A 121 5.73 5.32 -14.91
N TYR A 122 6.88 4.65 -14.89
CA TYR A 122 6.97 3.21 -15.01
C TYR A 122 7.34 2.64 -13.64
N ILE A 123 6.37 2.03 -12.98
CA ILE A 123 6.58 1.28 -11.73
C ILE A 123 6.22 -0.17 -11.97
N HIS A 124 7.12 -1.09 -11.60
CA HIS A 124 6.87 -2.53 -11.60
C HIS A 124 7.42 -3.15 -10.32
N GLY A 125 6.83 -4.28 -9.91
CA GLY A 125 7.45 -5.15 -8.92
C GLY A 125 7.28 -4.80 -7.45
N CYS A 126 6.32 -3.96 -7.03
CA CYS A 126 5.77 -4.08 -5.65
C CYS A 126 4.79 -5.26 -5.53
N GLU A 127 4.77 -6.16 -6.52
CA GLU A 127 3.72 -7.16 -6.66
C GLU A 127 3.67 -8.09 -5.44
N THR A 128 2.50 -8.15 -4.81
CA THR A 128 2.03 -9.26 -3.97
C THR A 128 2.62 -9.45 -2.56
N ILE A 129 3.24 -8.44 -1.94
CA ILE A 129 3.66 -8.58 -0.53
C ILE A 129 2.46 -8.84 0.40
N HIS A 130 1.29 -8.24 0.12
CA HIS A 130 0.05 -8.54 0.84
C HIS A 130 -0.44 -9.98 0.64
N LEU A 131 0.06 -10.72 -0.37
CA LEU A 131 -0.26 -12.14 -0.58
C LEU A 131 0.66 -13.08 0.19
N LYS A 132 1.83 -12.61 0.65
CA LYS A 132 2.72 -13.40 1.49
C LYS A 132 1.99 -13.60 2.82
N ASN A 133 1.48 -14.81 3.04
CA ASN A 133 0.93 -15.18 4.33
C ASN A 133 2.00 -14.84 5.38
N LYS A 134 1.72 -13.89 6.29
CA LYS A 134 2.39 -13.95 7.59
C LYS A 134 2.04 -15.33 8.11
N THR A 135 3.02 -16.24 8.16
CA THR A 135 2.86 -17.48 8.89
C THR A 135 2.28 -17.07 10.25
N PRO A 136 1.13 -17.60 10.69
CA PRO A 136 0.67 -17.28 12.02
C PRO A 136 1.80 -17.73 12.95
N GLU A 137 2.50 -16.75 13.54
CA GLU A 137 3.48 -17.04 14.56
C GLU A 137 2.75 -17.88 15.58
N LYS A 138 3.23 -19.12 15.75
CA LYS A 138 2.75 -20.03 16.78
C LYS A 138 2.66 -19.19 18.06
N GLN A 139 1.44 -18.99 18.55
CA GLN A 139 1.23 -18.65 19.94
C GLN A 139 1.93 -19.77 20.71
N ILE A 140 3.14 -19.49 21.20
CA ILE A 140 3.83 -20.36 22.14
C ILE A 140 3.00 -20.24 23.41
N GLU A 141 2.00 -21.11 23.50
CA GLU A 141 1.23 -21.40 24.69
C GLU A 141 2.26 -21.89 25.73
N LYS A 142 2.73 -20.98 26.58
CA LYS A 142 3.52 -21.34 27.75
C LYS A 142 2.59 -22.07 28.70
N GLN A 143 2.47 -23.38 28.54
CA GLN A 143 1.84 -24.22 29.55
C GLN A 143 2.63 -24.10 30.87
N PRO A 144 1.94 -23.94 32.01
CA PRO A 144 2.60 -23.89 33.31
C PRO A 144 3.19 -25.26 33.65
N LYS A 145 4.48 -25.28 34.01
CA LYS A 145 5.16 -26.49 34.50
C LYS A 145 4.50 -26.95 35.80
N SER A 146 3.63 -27.95 35.71
CA SER A 146 3.08 -28.63 36.86
C SER A 146 4.13 -29.52 37.53
N MET A 147 4.04 -29.56 38.86
CA MET A 147 4.96 -30.17 39.81
C MET A 147 5.23 -31.65 39.54
N LYS A 148 6.52 -32.05 39.58
CA LYS A 148 6.87 -33.46 39.80
C LYS A 148 7.04 -33.75 41.29
N LYS A 149 6.17 -34.62 41.76
CA LYS A 149 6.13 -35.26 43.07
C LYS A 149 7.44 -35.99 43.40
N VAL A 150 7.88 -35.78 44.65
CA VAL A 150 8.45 -36.72 45.63
C VAL A 150 8.86 -38.09 45.08
N LYS A 151 10.15 -38.43 45.22
CA LYS A 151 10.61 -39.82 45.32
C LYS A 151 11.21 -40.06 46.69
N ASN A 152 10.51 -40.89 47.46
CA ASN A 152 11.05 -41.64 48.60
C ASN A 152 12.31 -42.41 48.18
N LYS A 153 13.32 -42.43 49.05
CA LYS A 153 14.30 -43.49 49.06
C LYS A 153 14.62 -43.86 50.52
N TYR A 154 14.36 -45.12 50.81
CA TYR A 154 14.72 -45.84 52.02
C TYR A 154 16.23 -45.71 52.31
N LEU A 155 16.58 -45.40 53.56
CA LEU A 155 17.54 -46.11 54.42
C LEU A 155 17.35 -45.60 55.86
#